data_AF-A0A8I1WQC5-F1
#
_entry.id   AF-A0A8I1WQC5-F1
#
_cell.length_a   1.000
_cell.length_b   1.000
_cell.length_c   1.000
_cell.angle_alpha   90.00
_cell.angle_beta   90.00
_cell.angle_gamma   90.00
#
_symmetry.space_group_name_H-M   'P 1'
#
loop_
_entity.id
_entity.type
_entity.pdbx_description
1 polymer ?
#
loop_
_entity_poly.entity_id
_entity_poly.type
_entity_poly.pdbx_seq_one_letter_code
_entity_poly.pdbx_strand_id
1 'polypeptide(L)'
;MLQKLKLKLNRFVISRALRKRSPSRIPLSGAAVKNRNYYATYLSEDGEHKFLIESLNRNGVEGIWYDNDHEEIQHASIPNSTISHYDVDITQYYNELALRYSSASSFILGHLLQAARLSWFRQWATQTVYNLRTISRTDRVQVLKVLLDKKIENPDQRINLIDLISMLHGERWVLRPDCEQIQNYYEIILSALEAREDVRRVDFGYQLNDCAFNTIAEYEAEERKHRDTVTLQIAIVVLTLALVLVGVTGIVVDLMQVMSRPMS
;
A
#
# COMPACT_ATOMS: atom_id res chain seq x y z
N MET A 1 3.28 -43.88 -3.42
CA MET A 1 2.00 -43.20 -3.75
C MET A 1 2.15 -41.67 -3.82
N LEU A 2 2.82 -41.03 -2.87
CA LEU A 2 3.01 -39.58 -2.79
C LEU A 2 3.65 -38.94 -4.04
N GLN A 3 4.69 -39.54 -4.63
CA GLN A 3 5.33 -39.01 -5.85
C GLN A 3 4.40 -38.97 -7.07
N LYS A 4 3.55 -40.00 -7.26
CA LYS A 4 2.57 -40.01 -8.36
C LYS A 4 1.49 -38.94 -8.19
N LEU A 5 1.16 -38.58 -6.95
CA LEU A 5 0.20 -37.52 -6.64
C LEU A 5 0.82 -36.13 -6.86
N LYS A 6 2.08 -35.91 -6.39
CA LYS A 6 2.85 -34.68 -6.66
C LYS A 6 2.98 -34.45 -8.18
N LEU A 7 3.29 -35.49 -8.94
CA LEU A 7 3.41 -35.41 -10.41
C LEU A 7 2.09 -35.05 -11.12
N LYS A 8 0.95 -35.62 -10.67
CA LYS A 8 -0.37 -35.24 -11.22
C LYS A 8 -0.74 -33.80 -10.89
N LEU A 9 -0.45 -33.35 -9.66
CA LEU A 9 -0.72 -31.98 -9.21
C LEU A 9 0.12 -30.96 -9.99
N ASN A 10 1.43 -31.22 -10.11
CA ASN A 10 2.35 -30.39 -10.87
C ASN A 10 1.92 -30.28 -12.34
N ARG A 11 1.54 -31.41 -12.96
CA ARG A 11 1.06 -31.42 -14.34
C ARG A 11 -0.24 -30.62 -14.53
N PHE A 12 -1.17 -30.71 -13.59
CA PHE A 12 -2.40 -29.92 -13.62
C PHE A 12 -2.09 -28.42 -13.52
N VAL A 13 -1.23 -28.04 -12.59
CA VAL A 13 -0.81 -26.66 -12.36
C VAL A 13 -0.08 -26.07 -13.57
N ILE A 14 0.89 -26.79 -14.13
CA ILE A 14 1.61 -26.40 -15.36
C ILE A 14 0.63 -26.24 -16.53
N SER A 15 -0.28 -27.21 -16.73
CA SER A 15 -1.28 -27.13 -17.81
C SER A 15 -2.19 -25.90 -17.69
N ARG A 16 -2.44 -25.43 -16.46
CA ARG A 16 -3.30 -24.29 -16.20
C ARG A 16 -2.56 -22.96 -16.35
N ALA A 17 -1.30 -22.89 -15.90
CA ALA A 17 -0.42 -21.75 -16.15
C ALA A 17 -0.17 -21.52 -17.65
N LEU A 18 0.03 -22.60 -18.42
CA LEU A 18 0.24 -22.56 -19.86
C LEU A 18 -0.97 -22.10 -20.69
N ARG A 19 -2.15 -21.87 -20.08
CA ARG A 19 -3.31 -21.26 -20.77
C ARG A 19 -3.15 -19.75 -21.00
N LYS A 20 -2.32 -19.08 -20.20
CA LYS A 20 -1.98 -17.64 -20.35
C LYS A 20 -0.46 -17.49 -20.32
N ARG A 21 0.18 -17.92 -21.41
CA ARG A 21 1.65 -17.99 -21.49
C ARG A 21 2.28 -16.61 -21.45
N SER A 22 3.45 -16.54 -20.82
CA SER A 22 4.34 -15.38 -20.93
C SER A 22 4.82 -15.21 -22.37
N PRO A 23 4.89 -13.97 -22.90
CA PRO A 23 5.61 -13.70 -24.13
C PRO A 23 7.11 -14.02 -23.95
N SER A 24 7.79 -14.31 -25.07
CA SER A 24 9.23 -14.63 -25.13
C SER A 24 10.13 -13.53 -24.57
N ARG A 25 9.67 -12.28 -24.62
CA ARG A 25 10.32 -11.12 -23.98
C ARG A 25 9.35 -10.50 -23.00
N ILE A 26 9.61 -10.68 -21.71
CA ILE A 26 8.88 -10.01 -20.64
C ILE A 26 9.30 -8.53 -20.72
N PRO A 27 8.39 -7.59 -21.07
CA PRO A 27 8.74 -6.20 -21.00
C PRO A 27 9.12 -5.88 -19.55
N LEU A 28 9.96 -4.89 -19.30
CA LEU A 28 10.31 -4.46 -17.93
C LEU A 28 9.86 -3.02 -17.66
N SER A 29 9.59 -2.25 -18.72
CA SER A 29 9.19 -0.84 -18.68
C SER A 29 8.17 -0.49 -19.79
N GLY A 30 7.48 0.64 -19.64
CA GLY A 30 6.55 1.21 -20.63
C GLY A 30 5.07 0.86 -20.47
N ALA A 31 4.23 1.35 -21.40
CA ALA A 31 2.77 1.14 -21.38
C ALA A 31 2.35 -0.33 -21.42
N ALA A 32 3.20 -1.21 -21.96
CA ALA A 32 3.01 -2.66 -21.99
C ALA A 32 3.08 -3.33 -20.60
N VAL A 33 3.58 -2.63 -19.56
CA VAL A 33 3.55 -3.12 -18.17
C VAL A 33 2.12 -3.13 -17.63
N LYS A 34 1.31 -2.13 -17.97
CA LYS A 34 -0.01 -1.89 -17.36
C LYS A 34 -1.10 -2.90 -17.75
N ASN A 35 -0.86 -3.75 -18.76
CA ASN A 35 -1.80 -4.76 -19.25
C ASN A 35 -1.28 -6.20 -19.18
N ARG A 36 -0.29 -6.48 -18.33
CA ARG A 36 0.24 -7.85 -18.18
C ARG A 36 -0.75 -8.77 -17.48
N ASN A 37 -1.00 -9.92 -18.07
CA ASN A 37 -1.80 -10.98 -17.45
C ASN A 37 -1.35 -12.34 -17.97
N TYR A 38 -0.15 -12.76 -17.57
CA TYR A 38 0.44 -14.02 -18.01
C TYR A 38 1.25 -14.69 -16.89
N TYR A 39 1.45 -16.00 -17.05
CA TYR A 39 2.21 -16.84 -16.14
C TYR A 39 3.51 -17.28 -16.81
N ALA A 40 4.62 -17.13 -16.09
CA ALA A 40 5.88 -17.79 -16.39
C ALA A 40 6.05 -18.97 -15.42
N THR A 41 6.38 -20.15 -15.94
CA THR A 41 6.51 -21.38 -15.16
C THR A 41 7.93 -21.87 -15.26
N TYR A 42 8.61 -22.00 -14.12
CA TYR A 42 9.98 -22.44 -14.01
C TYR A 42 10.06 -23.75 -13.23
N LEU A 43 11.04 -24.59 -13.56
CA LEU A 43 11.52 -25.64 -12.67
C LEU A 43 12.75 -25.11 -11.96
N SER A 44 12.72 -25.19 -10.64
CA SER A 44 13.84 -24.82 -9.78
C SER A 44 14.41 -26.03 -9.06
N GLU A 45 15.72 -25.97 -8.83
CA GLU A 45 16.48 -26.91 -8.01
C GLU A 45 17.22 -26.05 -6.99
N ASP A 46 17.03 -26.31 -5.69
CA ASP A 46 17.60 -25.54 -4.58
C ASP A 46 17.35 -24.02 -4.63
N GLY A 47 16.26 -23.59 -5.27
CA GLY A 47 15.81 -22.19 -5.33
C GLY A 47 16.27 -21.41 -6.56
N GLU A 48 17.15 -21.97 -7.39
CA GLU A 48 17.59 -21.37 -8.66
C GLU A 48 16.74 -21.83 -9.85
N HIS A 49 16.42 -20.92 -10.77
CA HIS A 49 15.61 -21.20 -11.95
C HIS A 49 16.45 -21.86 -13.05
N LYS A 50 16.34 -23.19 -13.19
CA LYS A 50 17.13 -23.94 -14.19
C LYS A 50 16.41 -24.13 -15.52
N PHE A 51 15.07 -24.11 -15.52
CA PHE A 51 14.31 -24.43 -16.73
C PHE A 51 13.00 -23.64 -16.83
N LEU A 52 12.77 -22.93 -17.92
CA LEU A 52 11.50 -22.28 -18.24
C LEU A 52 10.65 -23.20 -19.10
N ILE A 53 9.42 -23.45 -18.66
CA ILE A 53 8.48 -24.34 -19.34
C ILE A 53 7.67 -23.57 -20.39
N GLU A 54 7.75 -24.00 -21.65
CA GLU A 54 7.00 -23.41 -22.78
C GLU A 54 5.84 -24.30 -23.24
N SER A 55 6.02 -25.62 -23.15
CA SER A 55 5.16 -26.63 -23.78
C SER A 55 5.05 -27.88 -22.89
N LEU A 56 3.85 -28.46 -22.79
CA LEU A 56 3.60 -29.69 -22.03
C LEU A 56 3.21 -30.80 -23.01
N ASN A 57 4.00 -31.87 -23.03
CA ASN A 57 3.79 -33.01 -23.92
C ASN A 57 3.32 -34.26 -23.15
N ARG A 58 2.88 -35.32 -23.83
CA ARG A 58 2.37 -36.53 -23.13
C ARG A 58 3.45 -37.21 -22.28
N ASN A 59 4.71 -37.13 -22.72
CA ASN A 59 5.85 -37.84 -22.14
C ASN A 59 6.79 -36.94 -21.30
N GLY A 60 6.58 -35.62 -21.29
CA GLY A 60 7.48 -34.69 -20.63
C GLY A 60 7.08 -33.23 -20.82
N VAL A 61 8.02 -32.33 -20.50
CA VAL A 61 7.87 -30.89 -20.62
C VAL A 61 8.99 -30.34 -21.50
N GLU A 62 8.65 -29.44 -22.41
CA GLU A 62 9.58 -28.77 -23.31
C GLU A 62 9.72 -27.30 -22.91
N GLY A 63 10.91 -26.78 -23.11
CA GLY A 63 11.23 -25.45 -22.67
C GLY A 63 12.69 -25.08 -22.84
N ILE A 64 13.07 -24.00 -22.18
CA ILE A 64 14.39 -23.40 -22.24
C ILE A 64 15.15 -23.79 -20.99
N TRP A 65 16.31 -24.41 -21.15
CA TRP A 65 17.26 -24.67 -20.08
C TRP A 65 18.22 -23.49 -19.95
N TYR A 66 18.39 -22.99 -18.73
CA TYR A 66 19.37 -21.96 -18.40
C TYR A 66 20.58 -22.66 -17.77
N ASP A 67 21.70 -22.65 -18.48
CA ASP A 67 22.98 -23.05 -17.92
C ASP A 67 23.64 -21.83 -17.24
N ASN A 68 24.30 -22.03 -16.11
CA ASN A 68 24.81 -20.94 -15.26
C ASN A 68 25.95 -20.13 -15.93
N ASP A 69 26.46 -20.57 -17.08
CA ASP A 69 27.67 -20.01 -17.71
C ASP A 69 27.50 -19.49 -19.15
N HIS A 70 26.35 -19.67 -19.83
CA HIS A 70 26.21 -19.24 -21.24
C HIS A 70 24.84 -18.61 -21.55
N GLU A 71 24.87 -17.47 -22.26
CA GLU A 71 23.70 -16.73 -22.79
C GLU A 71 22.92 -17.49 -23.88
N GLU A 72 23.25 -18.77 -24.14
CA GLU A 72 22.59 -19.59 -25.16
C GLU A 72 21.36 -20.29 -24.59
N ILE A 73 20.19 -19.89 -25.12
CA ILE A 73 18.88 -20.49 -24.87
C ILE A 73 18.89 -21.90 -25.47
N GLN A 74 19.09 -22.93 -24.64
CA GLN A 74 19.02 -24.33 -25.09
C GLN A 74 17.60 -24.86 -24.94
N HIS A 75 16.98 -25.26 -26.05
CA HIS A 75 15.70 -25.96 -26.02
C HIS A 75 15.92 -27.41 -25.55
N ALA A 76 15.37 -27.77 -24.39
CA ALA A 76 15.48 -29.10 -23.84
C ALA A 76 14.09 -29.69 -23.53
N SER A 77 14.01 -31.04 -23.58
CA SER A 77 12.80 -31.79 -23.24
C SER A 77 13.07 -32.66 -22.02
N ILE A 78 12.42 -32.36 -20.90
CA ILE A 78 12.57 -33.08 -19.65
C ILE A 78 11.49 -34.17 -19.54
N PRO A 79 11.87 -35.45 -19.38
CA PRO A 79 10.90 -36.54 -19.22
C PRO A 79 10.18 -36.48 -17.88
N ASN A 80 8.94 -36.96 -17.85
CA ASN A 80 8.06 -36.90 -16.68
C ASN A 80 8.66 -37.51 -15.39
N SER A 81 9.53 -38.51 -15.52
CA SER A 81 10.22 -39.15 -14.38
C SER A 81 11.08 -38.17 -13.58
N THR A 82 11.68 -37.19 -14.25
CA THR A 82 12.65 -36.27 -13.64
C THR A 82 11.96 -35.04 -13.05
N ILE A 83 10.77 -34.67 -13.55
CA ILE A 83 9.98 -33.51 -13.05
C ILE A 83 9.65 -33.64 -11.56
N SER A 84 9.55 -34.85 -11.01
CA SER A 84 9.25 -35.04 -9.59
C SER A 84 10.39 -34.63 -8.66
N HIS A 85 11.62 -34.53 -9.16
CA HIS A 85 12.81 -34.10 -8.42
C HIS A 85 12.95 -32.58 -8.36
N TYR A 86 12.29 -31.85 -9.26
CA TYR A 86 12.30 -30.40 -9.29
C TYR A 86 11.08 -29.81 -8.58
N ASP A 87 11.26 -28.63 -8.01
CA ASP A 87 10.16 -27.84 -7.50
C ASP A 87 9.64 -26.90 -8.61
N VAL A 88 8.32 -26.71 -8.61
CA VAL A 88 7.63 -25.95 -9.66
C VAL A 88 7.39 -24.54 -9.14
N ASP A 89 8.17 -23.60 -9.67
CA ASP A 89 8.04 -22.19 -9.39
C ASP A 89 7.17 -21.53 -10.46
N ILE A 90 6.13 -20.80 -10.04
CA ILE A 90 5.28 -20.07 -10.97
C ILE A 90 5.32 -18.60 -10.63
N THR A 91 5.69 -17.78 -11.59
CA THR A 91 5.64 -16.34 -11.47
C THR A 91 4.45 -15.81 -12.27
N GLN A 92 3.48 -15.24 -11.57
CA GLN A 92 2.36 -14.54 -12.19
C GLN A 92 2.72 -13.07 -12.36
N TYR A 93 2.70 -12.59 -13.60
CA TYR A 93 2.82 -11.18 -13.93
C TYR A 93 1.41 -10.62 -14.14
N TYR A 94 0.99 -9.75 -13.23
CA TYR A 94 -0.28 -9.05 -13.27
C TYR A 94 -0.05 -7.54 -13.17
N ASN A 95 -0.26 -6.82 -14.27
CA ASN A 95 0.11 -5.40 -14.42
C ASN A 95 1.57 -5.15 -14.01
N GLU A 96 1.80 -4.28 -13.03
CA GLU A 96 3.13 -3.93 -12.49
C GLU A 96 3.64 -4.93 -11.44
N LEU A 97 2.83 -5.92 -11.06
CA LEU A 97 3.09 -6.79 -9.93
C LEU A 97 3.51 -8.20 -10.40
N ALA A 98 4.61 -8.70 -9.83
CA ALA A 98 5.10 -10.06 -10.04
C ALA A 98 4.94 -10.86 -8.74
N LEU A 99 4.11 -11.90 -8.75
CA LEU A 99 3.96 -12.83 -7.63
C LEU A 99 4.68 -14.13 -7.94
N ARG A 100 5.66 -14.49 -7.11
CA ARG A 100 6.33 -15.79 -7.16
C ARG A 100 5.60 -16.77 -6.23
N TYR A 101 5.22 -17.91 -6.77
CA TYR A 101 4.65 -19.04 -6.03
C TYR A 101 5.65 -20.18 -6.07
N SER A 102 6.22 -20.54 -4.91
CA SER A 102 7.24 -21.59 -4.80
C SER A 102 6.69 -23.02 -4.74
N SER A 103 5.36 -23.17 -4.74
CA SER A 103 4.70 -24.47 -4.61
C SER A 103 3.42 -24.55 -5.44
N ALA A 104 3.15 -25.74 -5.97
CA ALA A 104 1.92 -26.05 -6.69
C ALA A 104 0.64 -25.80 -5.86
N SER A 105 0.69 -26.05 -4.55
CA SER A 105 -0.41 -25.75 -3.61
C SER A 105 -0.60 -24.24 -3.42
N SER A 106 0.49 -23.49 -3.26
CA SER A 106 0.49 -22.02 -3.16
C SER A 106 -0.06 -21.35 -4.42
N PHE A 107 0.22 -21.92 -5.60
CA PHE A 107 -0.36 -21.47 -6.86
C PHE A 107 -1.87 -21.70 -6.92
N ILE A 108 -2.37 -22.87 -6.50
CA ILE A 108 -3.81 -23.16 -6.50
C ILE A 108 -4.55 -22.22 -5.54
N LEU A 109 -4.01 -22.02 -4.33
CA LEU A 109 -4.56 -21.08 -3.35
C LEU A 109 -4.52 -19.64 -3.88
N GLY A 110 -3.40 -19.18 -4.43
CA GLY A 110 -3.25 -17.83 -4.98
C GLY A 110 -4.17 -17.56 -6.18
N HIS A 111 -4.35 -18.56 -7.05
CA HIS A 111 -5.30 -18.49 -8.17
C HIS A 111 -6.77 -18.50 -7.68
N LEU A 112 -7.11 -19.30 -6.67
CA LEU A 112 -8.47 -19.38 -6.13
C LEU A 112 -8.85 -18.09 -5.37
N LEU A 113 -7.91 -17.54 -4.59
CA LEU A 113 -8.09 -16.33 -3.78
C LEU A 113 -7.90 -15.02 -4.58
N GLN A 114 -7.60 -15.10 -5.88
CA GLN A 114 -7.24 -13.94 -6.72
C GLN A 114 -6.21 -13.02 -6.03
N ALA A 115 -5.17 -13.60 -5.41
CA ALA A 115 -4.22 -12.88 -4.57
C ALA A 115 -3.54 -11.70 -5.30
N ALA A 116 -3.29 -11.85 -6.61
CA ALA A 116 -2.78 -10.77 -7.47
C ALA A 116 -3.72 -9.55 -7.52
N ARG A 117 -5.03 -9.77 -7.57
CA ARG A 117 -6.04 -8.71 -7.62
C ARG A 117 -6.19 -8.03 -6.27
N LEU A 118 -6.11 -8.79 -5.17
CA LEU A 118 -6.19 -8.26 -3.81
C LEU A 118 -4.93 -7.43 -3.45
N SER A 119 -3.75 -7.90 -3.83
CA SER A 119 -2.50 -7.15 -3.66
C SER A 119 -2.49 -5.88 -4.51
N TRP A 120 -2.92 -5.96 -5.77
CA TRP A 120 -3.08 -4.77 -6.63
C TRP A 120 -4.10 -3.78 -6.05
N PHE A 121 -5.24 -4.26 -5.55
CA PHE A 121 -6.26 -3.40 -4.94
C PHE A 121 -5.78 -2.77 -3.64
N ARG A 122 -5.00 -3.48 -2.82
CA ARG A 122 -4.37 -2.91 -1.62
C ARG A 122 -3.40 -1.80 -1.98
N GLN A 123 -2.54 -2.02 -2.98
CA GLN A 123 -1.56 -1.02 -3.40
C GLN A 123 -2.24 0.20 -4.05
N TRP A 124 -3.27 -0.03 -4.87
CA TRP A 124 -4.14 1.02 -5.39
C TRP A 124 -4.88 1.76 -4.28
N ALA A 125 -5.43 1.06 -3.28
CA ALA A 125 -6.15 1.68 -2.16
C ALA A 125 -5.20 2.51 -1.28
N THR A 126 -4.00 2.02 -0.96
CA THR A 126 -3.00 2.78 -0.21
C THR A 126 -2.56 4.01 -0.99
N GLN A 127 -2.28 3.87 -2.29
CA GLN A 127 -1.91 5.00 -3.15
C GLN A 127 -3.07 5.98 -3.31
N THR A 128 -4.31 5.50 -3.40
CA THR A 128 -5.51 6.35 -3.53
C THR A 128 -5.81 7.06 -2.21
N VAL A 129 -5.67 6.41 -1.06
CA VAL A 129 -5.78 7.05 0.27
C VAL A 129 -4.66 8.08 0.47
N TYR A 130 -3.44 7.81 -0.01
CA TYR A 130 -2.33 8.74 0.05
C TYR A 130 -2.51 9.93 -0.90
N ASN A 131 -2.98 9.69 -2.13
CA ASN A 131 -3.29 10.74 -3.13
C ASN A 131 -4.58 11.53 -2.78
N LEU A 132 -5.50 10.93 -2.02
CA LEU A 132 -6.71 11.59 -1.49
C LEU A 132 -6.46 12.30 -0.16
N ARG A 133 -5.25 12.21 0.43
CA ARG A 133 -4.82 13.16 1.47
C ARG A 133 -4.71 14.53 0.84
N THR A 134 -5.86 15.18 0.79
CA THR A 134 -6.00 16.59 0.45
C THR A 134 -5.16 17.37 1.43
N ILE A 135 -4.35 18.31 0.92
CA ILE A 135 -3.44 19.19 1.66
C ILE A 135 -4.13 19.61 2.97
N SER A 136 -3.74 18.99 4.07
CA SER A 136 -4.40 19.24 5.34
C SER A 136 -3.84 20.54 5.93
N ARG A 137 -4.68 21.28 6.67
CA ARG A 137 -4.22 22.44 7.46
C ARG A 137 -3.12 22.01 8.45
N THR A 138 -3.15 20.76 8.89
CA THR A 138 -2.15 20.10 9.75
C THR A 138 -0.76 20.07 9.13
N ASP A 139 -0.63 19.70 7.85
CA ASP A 139 0.70 19.57 7.21
C ASP A 139 1.38 20.93 7.02
N ARG A 140 0.60 21.98 6.72
CA ARG A 140 1.11 23.36 6.61
C ARG A 140 1.65 23.86 7.95
N VAL A 141 0.89 23.64 9.03
CA VAL A 141 1.30 24.05 10.37
C VAL A 141 2.47 23.21 10.86
N GLN A 142 2.54 21.93 10.49
CA GLN A 142 3.70 21.09 10.81
C GLN A 142 4.98 21.59 10.14
N VAL A 143 4.91 21.99 8.86
CA VAL A 143 6.01 22.67 8.17
C VAL A 143 6.42 23.94 8.89
N LEU A 144 5.46 24.81 9.25
CA LEU A 144 5.75 26.06 9.97
C LEU A 144 6.38 25.81 11.34
N LYS A 145 5.96 24.77 12.07
CA LYS A 145 6.54 24.37 13.36
C LYS A 145 7.99 23.91 13.21
N VAL A 146 8.29 23.07 12.21
CA VAL A 146 9.67 22.64 11.94
C VAL A 146 10.57 23.82 11.57
N LEU A 147 10.07 24.73 10.72
CA LEU A 147 10.79 25.96 10.36
C LEU A 147 10.99 26.88 11.58
N LEU A 148 10.01 26.94 12.48
CA LEU A 148 10.08 27.73 13.72
C LEU A 148 11.12 27.16 14.69
N ASP A 149 11.08 25.86 14.95
CA ASP A 149 12.05 25.20 15.82
C ASP A 149 13.49 25.45 15.33
N LYS A 150 13.68 25.42 14.00
CA LYS A 150 14.99 25.75 13.41
C LYS A 150 15.35 27.24 13.46
N LYS A 151 14.39 28.15 13.31
CA LYS A 151 14.63 29.60 13.49
C LYS A 151 15.00 29.93 14.96
N ILE A 152 14.45 29.18 15.92
CA ILE A 152 14.81 29.30 17.34
C ILE A 152 16.26 28.82 17.56
N GLU A 153 16.66 27.70 16.95
CA GLU A 153 18.04 27.21 17.02
C GLU A 153 19.02 28.17 16.34
N ASN A 154 18.69 28.67 15.13
CA ASN A 154 19.51 29.58 14.34
C ASN A 154 18.65 30.60 13.57
N PRO A 155 18.62 31.88 13.98
CA PRO A 155 17.70 32.90 13.41
C PRO A 155 17.86 33.17 11.90
N ASP A 156 19.10 33.08 11.40
CA ASP A 156 19.44 33.35 10.00
C ASP A 156 19.52 32.08 9.13
N GLN A 157 19.18 30.92 9.70
CA GLN A 157 19.30 29.65 8.98
C GLN A 157 18.23 29.54 7.88
N ARG A 158 18.71 29.34 6.66
CA ARG A 158 17.90 29.04 5.48
C ARG A 158 17.70 27.54 5.37
N ILE A 159 16.49 27.11 5.05
CA ILE A 159 16.16 25.68 4.97
C ILE A 159 15.77 25.34 3.54
N ASN A 160 16.47 24.38 2.96
CA ASN A 160 16.18 23.92 1.60
C ASN A 160 15.01 22.93 1.63
N LEU A 161 14.34 22.75 0.50
CA LEU A 161 13.22 21.81 0.37
C LEU A 161 13.62 20.38 0.79
N ILE A 162 14.79 19.91 0.36
CA ILE A 162 15.29 18.57 0.66
C ILE A 162 15.51 18.41 2.17
N ASP A 163 16.10 19.42 2.82
CA ASP A 163 16.37 19.40 4.26
C ASP A 163 15.07 19.43 5.06
N LEU A 164 14.08 20.24 4.63
CA LEU A 164 12.77 20.28 5.24
C LEU A 164 12.07 18.92 5.20
N ILE A 165 12.07 18.26 4.04
CA ILE A 165 11.46 16.94 3.90
C ILE A 165 12.22 15.90 4.73
N SER A 166 13.56 15.98 4.77
CA SER A 166 14.40 15.14 5.62
C SER A 166 14.11 15.34 7.11
N MET A 167 13.82 16.55 7.55
CA MET A 167 13.43 16.82 8.95
C MET A 167 12.05 16.24 9.28
N LEU A 168 11.11 16.25 8.31
CA LEU A 168 9.76 15.74 8.51
C LEU A 168 9.64 14.22 8.43
N HIS A 169 10.38 13.58 7.53
CA HIS A 169 10.25 12.14 7.22
C HIS A 169 11.51 11.32 7.50
N GLY A 170 12.62 11.95 7.86
CA GLY A 170 13.94 11.33 8.01
C GLY A 170 14.63 11.08 6.67
N GLU A 171 15.97 11.07 6.63
CA GLU A 171 16.81 11.04 5.41
C GLU A 171 16.49 9.90 4.40
N ARG A 172 15.87 8.81 4.86
CA ARG A 172 15.52 7.65 4.00
C ARG A 172 14.41 7.95 2.99
N TRP A 173 13.73 9.08 3.08
CA TRP A 173 12.63 9.44 2.17
C TRP A 173 13.08 9.49 0.71
N VAL A 174 14.34 9.84 0.44
CA VAL A 174 14.92 9.95 -0.91
C VAL A 174 14.91 8.61 -1.65
N LEU A 175 14.99 7.49 -0.92
CA LEU A 175 14.99 6.14 -1.47
C LEU A 175 13.59 5.60 -1.76
N ARG A 176 12.54 6.36 -1.43
CA ARG A 176 11.17 5.93 -1.69
C ARG A 176 10.83 6.08 -3.18
N PRO A 177 10.06 5.16 -3.77
CA PRO A 177 9.66 5.24 -5.17
C PRO A 177 8.74 6.44 -5.48
N ASP A 178 8.14 7.05 -4.46
CA ASP A 178 7.27 8.22 -4.56
C ASP A 178 7.98 9.54 -4.15
N CYS A 179 9.31 9.56 -4.10
CA CYS A 179 10.08 10.73 -3.66
C CYS A 179 9.78 12.01 -4.46
N GLU A 180 9.55 11.90 -5.77
CA GLU A 180 9.18 13.02 -6.63
C GLU A 180 7.80 13.61 -6.28
N GLN A 181 6.84 12.75 -5.94
CA GLN A 181 5.50 13.19 -5.52
C GLN A 181 5.57 13.92 -4.18
N ILE A 182 6.41 13.43 -3.26
CA ILE A 182 6.66 14.08 -1.97
C ILE A 182 7.30 15.46 -2.15
N GLN A 183 8.29 15.59 -3.05
CA GLN A 183 8.92 16.88 -3.35
C GLN A 183 7.90 17.89 -3.90
N ASN A 184 7.15 17.50 -4.94
CA ASN A 184 6.12 18.36 -5.54
C ASN A 184 5.07 18.78 -4.51
N TYR A 185 4.68 17.88 -3.60
CA TYR A 185 3.73 18.18 -2.54
C TYR A 185 4.23 19.29 -1.61
N TYR A 186 5.46 19.19 -1.12
CA TYR A 186 6.04 20.20 -0.22
C TYR A 186 6.38 21.51 -0.94
N GLU A 187 6.69 21.48 -2.23
CA GLU A 187 6.84 22.69 -3.04
C GLU A 187 5.52 23.46 -3.17
N ILE A 188 4.40 22.75 -3.37
CA ILE A 188 3.06 23.35 -3.35
C ILE A 188 2.73 23.95 -1.97
N ILE A 189 3.12 23.27 -0.87
CA ILE A 189 2.92 23.82 0.47
C ILE A 189 3.73 25.11 0.67
N LEU A 190 5.02 25.10 0.33
CA LEU A 190 5.88 26.26 0.53
C LEU A 190 5.45 27.45 -0.32
N SER A 191 5.04 27.22 -1.56
CA SER A 191 4.47 28.28 -2.41
C SER A 191 3.16 28.85 -1.85
N ALA A 192 2.30 28.03 -1.26
CA ALA A 192 1.10 28.50 -0.58
C ALA A 192 1.40 29.30 0.70
N LEU A 193 2.45 28.93 1.45
CA LEU A 193 2.91 29.67 2.63
C LEU A 193 3.59 31.00 2.25
N GLU A 194 4.31 31.01 1.12
CA GLU A 194 4.89 32.22 0.54
C GLU A 194 3.80 33.20 0.11
N ALA A 195 2.73 32.72 -0.53
CA ALA A 195 1.57 33.55 -0.90
C ALA A 195 0.87 34.20 0.30
N ARG A 196 1.02 33.63 1.50
CA ARG A 196 0.45 34.15 2.76
C ARG A 196 1.45 34.96 3.58
N GLU A 197 2.65 35.17 3.06
CA GLU A 197 3.78 35.83 3.73
C GLU A 197 4.22 35.14 5.03
N ASP A 198 3.82 33.88 5.27
CA ASP A 198 4.28 33.10 6.43
C ASP A 198 5.74 32.68 6.25
N VAL A 199 6.16 32.47 5.01
CA VAL A 199 7.52 32.05 4.63
C VAL A 199 8.02 32.94 3.51
N ARG A 200 9.31 33.29 3.53
CA ARG A 200 9.97 34.01 2.43
C ARG A 200 10.98 33.09 1.75
N ARG A 201 10.97 33.07 0.42
CA ARG A 201 12.02 32.43 -0.37
C ARG A 201 13.26 33.32 -0.43
N VAL A 202 14.43 32.76 -0.09
CA VAL A 202 15.71 33.46 -0.06
C VAL A 202 16.76 32.63 -0.79
N ASP A 203 17.18 33.09 -1.98
CA ASP A 203 18.14 32.46 -2.91
C ASP A 203 17.97 30.94 -3.09
N PHE A 204 18.51 30.15 -2.17
CA PHE A 204 18.58 28.69 -2.22
C PHE A 204 17.67 27.98 -1.23
N GLY A 205 16.95 28.71 -0.36
CA GLY A 205 16.10 28.10 0.67
C GLY A 205 14.93 28.98 1.10
N TYR A 206 14.31 28.57 2.18
CA TYR A 206 13.13 29.21 2.76
C TYR A 206 13.46 29.69 4.18
N GLN A 207 12.94 30.86 4.54
CA GLN A 207 13.07 31.45 5.86
C GLN A 207 11.69 31.79 6.42
N LEU A 208 11.48 31.51 7.70
CA LEU A 208 10.22 31.80 8.37
C LEU A 208 10.07 33.31 8.62
N ASN A 209 8.92 33.87 8.24
CA ASN A 209 8.56 35.25 8.52
C ASN A 209 7.83 35.36 9.87
N ASP A 210 7.74 36.55 10.44
CA ASP A 210 7.12 36.76 11.75
C ASP A 210 5.59 36.60 11.70
N CYS A 211 4.98 36.73 10.52
CA CYS A 211 3.57 36.43 10.28
C CYS A 211 3.19 34.97 10.57
N ALA A 212 4.15 34.03 10.44
CA ALA A 212 3.91 32.61 10.70
C ALA A 212 3.52 32.32 12.15
N PHE A 213 3.99 33.12 13.11
CA PHE A 213 3.63 32.95 14.53
C PHE A 213 2.13 33.11 14.74
N ASN A 214 1.51 34.09 14.07
CA ASN A 214 0.07 34.30 14.15
C ASN A 214 -0.68 33.14 13.53
N THR A 215 -0.22 32.63 12.38
CA THR A 215 -0.82 31.47 11.72
C THR A 215 -0.76 30.20 12.58
N ILE A 216 0.37 29.95 13.26
CA ILE A 216 0.50 28.82 14.19
C ILE A 216 -0.41 29.02 15.41
N ALA A 217 -0.42 30.22 16.01
CA ALA A 217 -1.21 30.51 17.21
C ALA A 217 -2.73 30.42 16.93
N GLU A 218 -3.19 30.95 15.80
CA GLU A 218 -4.58 30.82 15.34
C GLU A 218 -4.97 29.35 15.19
N TYR A 219 -4.12 28.54 14.55
CA TYR A 219 -4.37 27.12 14.39
C TYR A 219 -4.46 26.38 15.73
N GLU A 220 -3.54 26.63 16.66
CA GLU A 220 -3.57 26.00 17.97
C GLU A 220 -4.76 26.44 18.82
N ALA A 221 -5.25 27.66 18.64
CA ALA A 221 -6.47 28.15 19.28
C ALA A 221 -7.71 27.48 18.69
N GLU A 222 -7.80 27.34 17.36
CA GLU A 222 -8.89 26.63 16.70
C GLU A 222 -8.92 25.14 17.06
N GLU A 223 -7.77 24.47 17.09
CA GLU A 223 -7.66 23.06 17.45
C GLU A 223 -8.12 22.81 18.90
N ARG A 224 -7.73 23.71 19.82
CA ARG A 224 -8.24 23.68 21.21
C ARG A 224 -9.76 23.84 21.25
N LYS A 225 -10.30 24.86 20.57
CA LYS A 225 -11.76 25.07 20.50
C LYS A 225 -12.50 23.88 19.90
N HIS A 226 -11.93 23.25 18.86
CA HIS A 226 -12.54 22.10 18.22
C HIS A 226 -12.60 20.91 19.19
N ARG A 227 -11.51 20.61 19.90
CA ARG A 227 -11.47 19.56 20.93
C ARG A 227 -12.45 19.81 22.06
N ASP A 228 -12.53 21.06 22.53
CA ASP A 228 -13.47 21.44 23.59
C ASP A 228 -14.92 21.25 23.10
N THR A 229 -15.21 21.65 21.85
CA THR A 229 -16.54 21.48 21.24
C THR A 229 -16.91 20.00 21.09
N VAL A 230 -15.98 19.16 20.63
CA VAL A 230 -16.20 17.71 20.50
C VAL A 230 -16.46 17.07 21.86
N THR A 231 -15.67 17.44 22.88
CA THR A 231 -15.84 16.94 24.25
C THR A 231 -17.21 17.33 24.81
N LEU A 232 -17.62 18.57 24.59
CA LEU A 232 -18.93 19.08 25.01
C LEU A 232 -20.07 18.36 24.27
N GLN A 233 -19.94 18.16 22.96
CA GLN A 233 -20.94 17.41 22.17
C GLN A 233 -21.09 15.98 22.67
N ILE A 234 -19.98 15.29 22.98
CA ILE A 234 -20.02 13.94 23.57
C ILE A 234 -20.74 13.97 24.92
N ALA A 235 -20.45 14.94 25.78
CA ALA A 235 -21.13 15.08 27.07
C ALA A 235 -22.64 15.29 26.90
N ILE A 236 -23.08 16.12 25.94
CA ILE A 236 -24.50 16.29 25.61
C ILE A 236 -25.13 14.98 25.15
N VAL A 237 -24.46 14.24 24.26
CA VAL A 237 -24.97 12.95 23.75
C VAL A 237 -25.16 11.95 24.90
N VAL A 238 -24.18 11.83 25.79
CA VAL A 238 -24.25 10.95 26.97
C VAL A 238 -25.39 11.36 27.89
N LEU A 239 -25.53 12.65 28.18
CA LEU A 239 -26.59 13.17 29.05
C LEU A 239 -27.98 12.96 28.44
N THR A 240 -28.12 13.16 27.13
CA THR A 240 -29.37 12.90 26.40
C THR A 240 -29.74 11.41 26.45
N LEU A 241 -28.75 10.52 26.29
CA LEU A 241 -28.97 9.07 26.38
C LEU A 241 -29.42 8.64 27.79
N ALA A 242 -28.84 9.23 28.83
CA ALA A 242 -29.27 9.01 30.21
C ALA A 242 -30.71 9.48 30.46
N LEU A 243 -31.08 10.65 29.95
CA LEU A 243 -32.44 11.19 30.03
C LEU A 243 -33.47 10.28 29.34
N VAL A 244 -33.14 9.79 28.14
CA VAL A 244 -34.00 8.84 27.41
C VAL A 244 -34.19 7.55 28.22
N LEU A 245 -33.13 7.01 28.83
CA LEU A 245 -33.22 5.81 29.67
C LEU A 245 -34.12 6.02 30.89
N VAL A 246 -33.99 7.15 31.60
CA VAL A 246 -34.85 7.48 32.74
C VAL A 246 -36.31 7.68 32.30
N GLY A 247 -36.54 8.32 31.15
CA GLY A 247 -37.89 8.47 30.60
C GLY A 247 -38.54 7.12 30.29
N VAL A 248 -37.79 6.19 29.69
CA VAL A 248 -38.27 4.84 29.38
C VAL A 248 -38.57 4.05 30.64
N THR A 249 -37.69 4.08 31.66
CA THR A 249 -37.96 3.39 32.93
C THR A 249 -39.20 3.95 33.64
N GLY A 250 -39.39 5.26 33.62
CA GLY A 250 -40.60 5.90 34.14
C GLY A 250 -41.87 5.39 33.48
N ILE A 251 -41.90 5.34 32.14
CA ILE A 251 -43.04 4.82 31.36
C ILE A 251 -43.31 3.35 31.70
N VAL A 252 -42.26 2.53 31.81
CA VAL A 252 -42.39 1.10 32.14
C VAL A 252 -42.96 0.88 33.56
N VAL A 253 -42.52 1.68 34.53
CA VAL A 253 -43.03 1.61 35.92
C VAL A 253 -44.50 2.03 35.98
N ASP A 254 -44.88 3.10 35.28
CA ASP A 254 -46.27 3.57 35.23
C ASP A 254 -47.20 2.50 34.61
N LEU A 255 -46.76 1.87 33.51
CA LEU A 255 -47.46 0.73 32.90
C LEU A 255 -47.63 -0.47 33.86
N MET A 256 -46.60 -0.82 34.64
CA MET A 256 -46.70 -1.88 35.64
C MET A 256 -47.66 -1.54 36.77
N GLN A 257 -47.71 -0.28 37.22
CA GLN A 257 -48.66 0.16 38.25
C GLN A 257 -50.11 0.15 37.75
N VAL A 258 -50.34 0.56 36.49
CA VAL A 258 -51.67 0.50 35.88
C VAL A 258 -52.16 -0.94 35.77
N MET A 259 -51.29 -1.87 35.37
CA MET A 259 -51.65 -3.29 35.27
C MET A 259 -51.87 -4.00 36.61
N SER A 260 -51.27 -3.50 37.71
CA SER A 260 -51.39 -4.13 39.03
C SER A 260 -52.59 -3.64 39.85
N ARG A 261 -53.31 -2.61 39.40
CA ARG A 261 -54.55 -2.17 40.05
C ARG A 261 -55.69 -3.16 39.77
N PRO A 262 -56.33 -3.77 40.79
CA PRO A 262 -57.46 -4.65 40.57
C PRO A 262 -58.63 -3.84 40.00
N MET A 263 -59.20 -4.32 38.87
CA MET A 263 -60.46 -3.80 38.34
C MET A 263 -61.56 -4.04 39.37
N SER A 264 -62.01 -2.95 40.02
CA SER A 264 -63.21 -2.92 40.86
C SER A 264 -64.46 -2.77 40.00
#